data_AF-A0A969KBH4-F1
#
_entry.id   AF-A0A969KBH4-F1
#
_cell.length_a   1.000
_cell.length_b   1.000
_cell.length_c   1.000
_cell.angle_alpha   90.00
_cell.angle_beta   90.00
_cell.angle_gamma   90.00
#
_symmetry.space_group_name_H-M   'P 1'
#
loop_
_entity.id
_entity.type
_entity.pdbx_description
1 polymer ?
#
loop_
_entity_poly.entity_id
_entity_poly.type
_entity_poly.pdbx_seq_one_letter_code
_entity_poly.pdbx_strand_id
1 'polypeptide(L)'
;MNPAPLRFRRLDALAWLWTALVLVGLIGFYHARNFDDPYITYRYAANLAHGAGFVYNEGERVLSTTTPLYALVLALVAKAGVDIPLAGNVLGCISLALGGLAFWYLGKVWRTPLAGGVGLLLLPTSHLLMSTLGGEMPLVIALVLFGFLACAHQRIVWAAFLLALATLTRADGVLAAGSAGVSLLLTALTSPAPWGRLWRTAGAYGVLYALFIAPWFLFSWGYFGSPLPGTLAAKQYQG
;
A
#
# COMPACT_ATOMS: atom_id res chain seq x y z
N MET A 1 14.03 -28.98 26.49
CA MET A 1 12.76 -28.38 26.97
C MET A 1 12.64 -27.00 26.37
N ASN A 2 11.63 -26.75 25.53
CA ASN A 2 11.50 -25.53 24.73
C ASN A 2 10.39 -24.62 25.30
N PRO A 3 10.69 -23.65 26.18
CA PRO A 3 9.68 -22.77 26.80
C PRO A 3 9.14 -21.68 25.86
N ALA A 4 9.34 -21.79 24.54
CA ALA A 4 9.08 -20.72 23.57
C ALA A 4 7.60 -20.30 23.36
N PRO A 5 6.56 -21.15 23.39
CA PRO A 5 5.26 -20.76 22.82
C PRO A 5 4.48 -19.72 23.64
N LEU A 6 4.64 -19.70 24.97
CA LEU A 6 3.89 -18.80 25.85
C LEU A 6 4.43 -17.36 25.84
N ARG A 7 5.74 -17.17 25.70
CA ARG A 7 6.37 -15.83 25.69
C ARG A 7 6.02 -15.06 24.42
N PHE A 8 6.01 -15.72 23.26
CA PHE A 8 5.62 -15.06 22.00
C PHE A 8 4.15 -14.67 21.96
N ARG A 9 3.26 -15.50 22.53
CA ARG A 9 1.82 -15.18 22.56
C ARG A 9 1.49 -13.94 23.39
N ARG A 10 2.23 -13.71 24.49
CA ARG A 10 2.10 -12.48 25.30
C ARG A 10 2.62 -11.24 24.57
N LEU A 11 3.75 -11.35 23.88
CA LEU A 11 4.30 -10.23 23.10
C LEU A 11 3.41 -9.87 21.91
N ASP A 12 2.81 -10.86 21.25
CA ASP A 12 1.84 -10.61 20.18
C ASP A 12 0.60 -9.87 20.72
N ALA A 13 0.08 -10.26 21.89
CA ALA A 13 -1.02 -9.54 22.53
C ALA A 13 -0.67 -8.07 22.86
N LEU A 14 0.56 -7.81 23.32
CA LEU A 14 1.06 -6.45 23.54
C LEU A 14 1.19 -5.67 22.23
N ALA A 15 1.64 -6.30 21.15
CA ALA A 15 1.74 -5.66 19.84
C ALA A 15 0.37 -5.27 19.29
N TRP A 16 -0.63 -6.15 19.44
CA TRP A 16 -2.02 -5.85 19.08
C TRP A 16 -2.63 -4.77 19.96
N LEU A 17 -2.39 -4.82 21.28
CA LEU A 17 -2.85 -3.78 22.19
C LEU A 17 -2.25 -2.41 21.83
N TRP A 18 -0.94 -2.34 21.58
CA TRP A 18 -0.28 -1.13 21.11
C TRP A 18 -0.88 -0.62 19.80
N THR A 19 -1.07 -1.52 18.82
CA THR A 19 -1.68 -1.19 17.52
C THR A 19 -3.07 -0.59 17.71
N ALA A 20 -3.89 -1.15 18.60
CA ALA A 20 -5.22 -0.64 18.91
C ALA A 20 -5.18 0.72 19.61
N LEU A 21 -4.31 0.90 20.61
CA LEU A 21 -4.15 2.17 21.33
C LEU A 21 -3.68 3.29 20.41
N VAL A 22 -2.69 3.01 19.57
CA VAL A 22 -2.18 3.95 18.57
C VAL A 22 -3.26 4.29 17.54
N LEU A 23 -4.01 3.30 17.05
CA LEU A 23 -5.10 3.57 16.12
C LEU A 23 -6.15 4.50 16.72
N VAL A 24 -6.59 4.22 17.95
CA VAL A 24 -7.56 5.08 18.67
C VAL A 24 -6.98 6.47 18.90
N GLY A 25 -5.72 6.58 19.30
CA GLY A 25 -5.03 7.85 19.46
C GLY A 25 -4.97 8.65 18.15
N LEU A 26 -4.49 8.03 17.06
CA LEU A 26 -4.38 8.66 15.75
C LEU A 26 -5.75 9.15 15.24
N ILE A 27 -6.79 8.33 15.32
CA ILE A 27 -8.15 8.74 14.94
C ILE A 27 -8.61 9.91 15.83
N GLY A 28 -8.44 9.81 17.16
CA GLY A 28 -8.83 10.87 18.09
C GLY A 28 -8.19 12.22 17.78
N PHE A 29 -6.90 12.24 17.44
CA PHE A 29 -6.15 13.47 17.17
C PHE A 29 -6.28 13.99 15.73
N TYR A 30 -6.46 13.11 14.73
CA TYR A 30 -6.31 13.47 13.32
C TYR A 30 -7.56 13.28 12.46
N HIS A 31 -8.65 12.67 12.94
CA HIS A 31 -9.84 12.42 12.10
C HIS A 31 -10.41 13.69 11.43
N ALA A 32 -10.37 14.83 12.12
CA ALA A 32 -10.92 16.11 11.65
C ALA A 32 -9.86 17.08 11.09
N ARG A 33 -8.59 16.65 10.90
CA ARG A 33 -7.57 17.53 10.33
C ARG A 33 -7.63 17.52 8.81
N ASN A 34 -7.75 18.70 8.22
CA ASN A 34 -7.64 18.86 6.78
C ASN A 34 -6.18 19.10 6.41
N PHE A 35 -5.66 18.25 5.53
CA PHE A 35 -4.36 18.43 4.89
C PHE A 35 -4.62 18.83 3.44
N ASP A 36 -3.87 19.81 2.92
CA ASP A 36 -4.10 20.38 1.58
C ASP A 36 -3.55 19.51 0.44
N ASP A 37 -2.54 18.67 0.71
CA ASP A 37 -1.81 17.88 -0.29
C ASP A 37 -2.66 16.90 -1.15
N PRO A 38 -3.69 16.19 -0.66
CA PRO A 38 -4.41 15.19 -1.45
C PRO A 38 -5.55 15.76 -2.31
N TYR A 39 -5.70 17.09 -2.44
CA TYR A 39 -6.91 17.69 -3.03
C TYR A 39 -7.21 17.25 -4.47
N ILE A 40 -6.18 16.98 -5.28
CA ILE A 40 -6.38 16.42 -6.63
C ILE A 40 -7.09 15.08 -6.55
N THR A 41 -6.60 14.18 -5.71
CA THR A 41 -7.16 12.84 -5.54
C THR A 41 -8.56 12.88 -4.96
N TYR A 42 -8.83 13.80 -4.02
CA TYR A 42 -10.16 14.00 -3.44
C TYR A 42 -11.17 14.45 -4.49
N ARG A 43 -10.78 15.32 -5.42
CA ARG A 43 -11.66 15.73 -6.52
C ARG A 43 -12.00 14.57 -7.45
N TYR A 44 -11.04 13.71 -7.81
CA TYR A 44 -11.33 12.47 -8.55
C TYR A 44 -12.31 11.58 -7.80
N ALA A 45 -12.11 11.41 -6.49
CA ALA A 45 -13.00 10.61 -5.66
C ALA A 45 -14.42 11.19 -5.59
N ALA A 46 -14.54 12.50 -5.43
CA ALA A 46 -15.82 13.21 -5.39
C ALA A 46 -16.56 13.11 -6.73
N ASN A 47 -15.89 13.37 -7.85
CA ASN A 47 -16.49 13.28 -9.18
C ASN A 47 -16.99 11.86 -9.49
N LEU A 48 -16.19 10.86 -9.14
CA LEU A 48 -16.59 9.47 -9.33
C LEU A 48 -17.79 9.11 -8.44
N ALA A 49 -17.80 9.54 -7.17
CA ALA A 49 -18.90 9.29 -6.24
C ALA A 49 -20.22 9.94 -6.68
N HIS A 50 -20.17 11.13 -7.29
CA HIS A 50 -21.35 11.83 -7.82
C HIS A 50 -21.74 11.40 -9.25
N GLY A 51 -21.03 10.46 -9.86
CA GLY A 51 -21.35 9.94 -11.19
C GLY A 51 -20.85 10.80 -12.36
N ALA A 52 -20.03 11.82 -12.12
CA ALA A 52 -19.38 12.62 -13.16
C ALA A 52 -18.23 11.86 -13.88
N GLY A 53 -17.88 10.68 -13.37
CA GLY A 53 -16.85 9.80 -13.92
C GLY A 53 -15.50 9.95 -13.22
N PHE A 54 -14.53 9.10 -13.60
CA PHE A 54 -13.19 9.12 -13.01
C PHE A 54 -12.33 10.20 -13.69
N VAL A 55 -12.62 11.47 -13.41
CA VAL A 55 -12.00 12.64 -14.07
C VAL A 55 -11.72 13.75 -13.06
N TYR A 56 -10.80 14.65 -13.39
CA TYR A 56 -10.57 15.87 -12.60
C TYR A 56 -11.58 16.98 -12.94
N ASN A 57 -11.68 17.33 -14.22
CA ASN A 57 -12.68 18.24 -14.75
C ASN A 57 -13.79 17.42 -15.41
N GLU A 58 -15.04 17.75 -15.11
CA GLU A 58 -16.18 17.09 -15.74
C GLU A 58 -16.17 17.34 -17.25
N GLY A 59 -16.50 16.30 -18.03
CA GLY A 59 -16.44 16.35 -19.49
C GLY A 59 -15.04 16.12 -20.08
N GLU A 60 -13.96 16.24 -19.31
CA GLU A 60 -12.58 16.03 -19.78
C GLU A 60 -12.02 14.69 -19.27
N ARG A 61 -11.89 13.72 -20.18
CA ARG A 61 -11.28 12.42 -19.86
C ARG A 61 -9.76 12.48 -20.01
N VAL A 62 -9.11 13.18 -19.08
CA VAL A 62 -7.64 13.27 -18.99
C VAL A 62 -7.17 12.58 -17.72
N LEU A 63 -6.20 11.66 -17.85
CA LEU A 63 -5.56 11.01 -16.70
C LEU A 63 -4.53 11.95 -16.07
N SER A 64 -4.93 12.63 -15.00
CA SER A 64 -4.07 13.58 -14.25
C SER A 64 -3.64 13.06 -12.88
N THR A 65 -4.20 11.95 -12.39
CA THR A 65 -3.83 11.36 -11.11
C THR A 65 -2.78 10.26 -11.27
N THR A 66 -1.85 10.21 -10.32
CA THR A 66 -0.84 9.13 -10.16
C THR A 66 -1.23 8.14 -9.07
N THR A 67 -2.42 8.28 -8.47
CA THR A 67 -2.88 7.53 -7.30
C THR A 67 -4.26 6.89 -7.49
N PRO A 68 -4.50 6.18 -8.61
CA PRO A 68 -5.85 5.80 -9.02
C PRO A 68 -6.56 4.87 -8.05
N LEU A 69 -5.86 3.90 -7.45
CA LEU A 69 -6.49 3.01 -6.47
C LEU A 69 -6.96 3.78 -5.23
N TYR A 70 -6.18 4.78 -4.78
CA TYR A 70 -6.56 5.60 -3.64
C TYR A 70 -7.83 6.39 -3.92
N ALA A 71 -7.91 7.03 -5.09
CA ALA A 71 -9.12 7.73 -5.51
C ALA A 71 -10.34 6.81 -5.60
N LEU A 72 -10.18 5.59 -6.13
CA LEU A 72 -11.26 4.60 -6.21
C LEU A 72 -11.75 4.18 -4.82
N VAL A 73 -10.82 3.90 -3.89
CA VAL A 73 -11.17 3.54 -2.51
C VAL A 73 -11.94 4.67 -1.82
N LEU A 74 -11.47 5.92 -1.96
CA LEU A 74 -12.16 7.08 -1.40
C LEU A 74 -13.52 7.31 -2.05
N ALA A 75 -13.65 7.12 -3.37
CA ALA A 75 -14.93 7.26 -4.07
C ALA A 75 -15.98 6.26 -3.57
N LEU A 76 -15.58 5.01 -3.32
CA LEU A 76 -16.46 3.96 -2.80
C LEU A 76 -16.99 4.32 -1.41
N VAL A 77 -16.11 4.85 -0.55
CA VAL A 77 -16.47 5.29 0.81
C VAL A 77 -17.34 6.55 0.75
N ALA A 78 -17.04 7.50 -0.14
CA ALA A 78 -17.84 8.70 -0.35
C ALA A 78 -19.25 8.40 -0.88
N LYS A 79 -19.40 7.39 -1.74
CA LYS A 79 -20.71 6.92 -2.21
C LYS A 79 -21.60 6.41 -1.07
N ALA A 80 -21.00 5.96 0.04
CA ALA A 80 -21.73 5.58 1.25
C ALA A 80 -22.07 6.78 2.16
N GLY A 81 -21.80 8.01 1.73
CA GLY A 81 -22.11 9.25 2.46
C GLY A 81 -21.04 9.70 3.45
N VAL A 82 -19.86 9.09 3.44
CA VAL A 82 -18.74 9.49 4.31
C VAL A 82 -17.95 10.61 3.65
N ASP A 83 -17.63 11.65 4.41
CA ASP A 83 -16.78 12.73 3.94
C ASP A 83 -15.39 12.24 3.50
N ILE A 84 -14.89 12.74 2.36
CA ILE A 84 -13.65 12.25 1.73
C ILE A 84 -12.41 12.54 2.59
N PRO A 85 -12.20 13.77 3.10
CA PRO A 85 -11.15 14.07 4.07
C PRO A 85 -11.17 13.13 5.28
N LEU A 86 -12.35 12.90 5.88
CA LEU A 86 -12.49 11.97 7.01
C LEU A 86 -12.08 10.55 6.61
N ALA A 87 -12.56 10.06 5.46
CA ALA A 87 -12.23 8.73 4.95
C ALA A 87 -10.72 8.58 4.71
N GLY A 88 -10.08 9.58 4.12
CA GLY A 88 -8.63 9.60 3.89
C GLY A 88 -7.83 9.57 5.19
N ASN A 89 -8.22 10.38 6.18
CA ASN A 89 -7.58 10.40 7.48
C ASN A 89 -7.71 9.05 8.21
N VAL A 90 -8.93 8.50 8.27
CA VAL A 90 -9.18 7.21 8.93
C VAL A 90 -8.40 6.09 8.24
N LEU A 91 -8.41 6.04 6.91
CA LEU A 91 -7.65 5.07 6.14
C LEU A 91 -6.14 5.20 6.39
N GLY A 92 -5.63 6.43 6.45
CA GLY A 92 -4.24 6.72 6.81
C GLY A 92 -3.88 6.22 8.21
N CYS A 93 -4.71 6.51 9.22
CA CYS A 93 -4.53 6.08 10.60
C CYS A 93 -4.51 4.54 10.72
N ILE A 94 -5.46 3.85 10.06
CA ILE A 94 -5.50 2.39 9.99
C ILE A 94 -4.21 1.86 9.34
N SER A 95 -3.79 2.47 8.24
CA SER A 95 -2.61 2.04 7.49
C SER A 95 -1.32 2.19 8.30
N LEU A 96 -1.14 3.30 9.03
CA LEU A 96 0.04 3.47 9.91
C LEU A 96 0.05 2.45 11.04
N ALA A 97 -1.08 2.27 11.73
CA ALA A 97 -1.17 1.32 12.84
C ALA A 97 -0.86 -0.12 12.36
N LEU A 98 -1.51 -0.56 11.27
CA LEU A 98 -1.28 -1.88 10.70
C LEU A 98 0.11 -2.02 10.08
N GLY A 99 0.70 -0.95 9.53
CA GLY A 99 2.08 -0.94 9.06
C GLY A 99 3.09 -1.20 10.19
N GLY A 100 2.87 -0.61 11.37
CA GLY A 100 3.65 -0.91 12.57
C GLY A 100 3.54 -2.39 12.96
N LEU A 101 2.32 -2.95 12.90
CA LEU A 101 2.09 -4.37 13.16
C LEU A 101 2.77 -5.28 12.13
N ALA A 102 2.77 -4.91 10.85
CA ALA A 102 3.49 -5.64 9.82
C ALA A 102 5.00 -5.69 10.10
N PHE A 103 5.59 -4.59 10.60
CA PHE A 103 6.98 -4.54 11.04
C PHE A 103 7.29 -5.52 12.18
N TRP A 104 6.38 -5.63 13.17
CA TRP A 104 6.52 -6.60 14.25
C TRP A 104 6.61 -8.03 13.70
N TYR A 105 5.70 -8.40 12.80
CA TYR A 105 5.69 -9.73 12.22
C TYR A 105 6.90 -9.99 11.30
N LEU A 106 7.34 -8.99 10.52
CA LEU A 106 8.58 -9.07 9.75
C LEU A 106 9.80 -9.35 10.64
N GLY A 107 9.93 -8.62 11.76
CA GLY A 107 10.99 -8.86 12.74
C GLY A 107 10.93 -10.26 13.33
N LYS A 108 9.74 -10.85 13.53
CA LYS A 108 9.62 -12.25 13.95
C LYS A 108 10.08 -13.23 12.87
N VAL A 109 9.68 -13.01 11.62
CA VAL A 109 10.05 -13.91 10.50
C VAL A 109 11.57 -13.89 10.27
N TRP A 110 12.20 -12.73 10.36
CA TRP A 110 13.65 -12.57 10.18
C TRP A 110 14.47 -12.77 11.45
N ARG A 111 13.85 -13.21 12.56
CA ARG A 111 14.50 -13.45 13.85
C ARG A 111 15.20 -12.22 14.45
N THR A 112 14.66 -11.03 14.17
CA THR A 112 15.09 -9.72 14.67
C THR A 112 13.94 -9.01 15.42
N PRO A 113 13.43 -9.59 16.53
CA PRO A 113 12.23 -9.07 17.21
C PRO A 113 12.44 -7.67 17.80
N LEU A 114 13.68 -7.28 18.14
CA LEU A 114 13.99 -5.91 18.59
C LEU A 114 13.76 -4.91 17.46
N ALA A 115 14.26 -5.18 16.25
CA ALA A 115 14.03 -4.32 15.08
C ALA A 115 12.54 -4.25 14.72
N GLY A 116 11.82 -5.38 14.78
CA GLY A 116 10.37 -5.41 14.59
C GLY A 116 9.61 -4.61 15.64
N GLY A 117 10.02 -4.68 16.90
CA GLY A 117 9.44 -3.89 18.00
C GLY A 117 9.71 -2.40 17.85
N VAL A 118 10.92 -2.01 17.45
CA VAL A 118 11.24 -0.61 17.15
C VAL A 118 10.40 -0.10 15.98
N GLY A 119 10.23 -0.87 14.92
CA GLY A 119 9.35 -0.51 13.79
C GLY A 119 7.89 -0.36 14.20
N LEU A 120 7.38 -1.28 15.03
CA LEU A 120 6.02 -1.23 15.60
C LEU A 120 5.76 0.06 16.40
N LEU A 121 6.75 0.52 17.16
CA LEU A 121 6.63 1.73 17.97
C LEU A 121 6.82 3.00 17.14
N LEU A 122 7.88 3.07 16.32
CA LEU A 122 8.31 4.30 15.65
C LEU A 122 7.52 4.61 14.38
N LEU A 123 7.11 3.61 13.60
CA LEU A 123 6.44 3.88 12.33
C LEU A 123 5.14 4.68 12.51
N PRO A 124 4.17 4.25 13.33
CA PRO A 124 2.94 5.01 13.48
C PRO A 124 3.09 6.26 14.37
N THR A 125 4.22 6.42 15.08
CA THR A 125 4.52 7.61 15.90
C THR A 125 5.39 8.66 15.19
N SER A 126 5.84 8.35 13.97
CA SER A 126 6.68 9.25 13.17
C SER A 126 5.91 10.50 12.73
N HIS A 127 6.42 11.67 13.13
CA HIS A 127 5.83 12.96 12.76
C HIS A 127 5.73 13.15 11.23
N LEU A 128 6.76 12.72 10.49
CA LEU A 128 6.79 12.80 9.02
C LEU A 128 5.69 11.97 8.36
N LEU A 129 5.29 10.85 8.96
CA LEU A 129 4.23 10.01 8.41
C LEU A 129 2.85 10.54 8.83
N MET A 130 2.72 11.05 10.06
CA MET A 130 1.50 11.71 10.51
C MET A 130 1.15 12.95 9.68
N SER A 131 2.15 13.69 9.18
CA SER A 131 1.89 14.84 8.30
C SER A 131 1.38 14.44 6.91
N THR A 132 1.43 13.15 6.56
CA THR A 132 0.87 12.63 5.29
C THR A 132 -0.51 11.99 5.44
N LEU A 133 -1.13 12.08 6.62
CA LEU A 133 -2.50 11.60 6.83
C LEU A 133 -3.47 12.34 5.90
N GLY A 134 -4.50 11.64 5.42
CA GLY A 134 -5.36 12.10 4.33
C GLY A 134 -4.79 11.80 2.94
N GLY A 135 -3.46 11.68 2.81
CA GLY A 135 -2.79 11.21 1.60
C GLY A 135 -2.67 9.70 1.50
N GLU A 136 -2.17 9.25 0.36
CA GLU A 136 -2.03 7.84 0.01
C GLU A 136 -0.76 7.18 0.58
N MET A 137 0.22 7.97 1.02
CA MET A 137 1.52 7.48 1.50
C MET A 137 1.42 6.46 2.65
N PRO A 138 0.60 6.67 3.70
CA PRO A 138 0.41 5.67 4.75
C PRO A 138 -0.08 4.32 4.20
N LEU A 139 -1.02 4.35 3.25
CA LEU A 139 -1.56 3.15 2.62
C LEU A 139 -0.50 2.41 1.81
N VAL A 140 0.29 3.13 1.01
CA VAL A 140 1.40 2.53 0.25
C VAL A 140 2.39 1.83 1.16
N ILE A 141 2.81 2.49 2.25
CA ILE A 141 3.75 1.91 3.21
C ILE A 141 3.17 0.63 3.82
N ALA A 142 1.91 0.64 4.25
CA ALA A 142 1.27 -0.54 4.80
C ALA A 142 1.22 -1.70 3.79
N LEU A 143 0.77 -1.43 2.55
CA LEU A 143 0.70 -2.43 1.48
C LEU A 143 2.07 -3.03 1.16
N VAL A 144 3.13 -2.21 1.11
CA VAL A 144 4.51 -2.66 0.89
C VAL A 144 4.97 -3.57 2.03
N LEU A 145 4.75 -3.18 3.29
CA LEU A 145 5.18 -3.97 4.45
C LEU A 145 4.45 -5.32 4.53
N PHE A 146 3.14 -5.33 4.29
CA PHE A 146 2.40 -6.60 4.23
C PHE A 146 2.78 -7.43 2.99
N GLY A 147 3.11 -6.79 1.86
CA GLY A 147 3.64 -7.45 0.68
C GLY A 147 4.98 -8.15 0.94
N PHE A 148 5.90 -7.48 1.65
CA PHE A 148 7.16 -8.07 2.09
C PHE A 148 6.95 -9.15 3.14
N LEU A 149 5.99 -8.99 4.06
CA LEU A 149 5.64 -10.02 5.02
C LEU A 149 5.10 -11.28 4.31
N ALA A 150 4.27 -11.11 3.29
CA ALA A 150 3.79 -12.20 2.45
C ALA A 150 4.93 -12.89 1.69
N CYS A 151 5.90 -12.12 1.15
CA CYS A 151 7.12 -12.67 0.54
C CYS A 151 7.93 -13.49 1.55
N ALA A 152 8.13 -12.96 2.76
CA ALA A 152 8.90 -13.62 3.81
C ALA A 152 8.22 -14.93 4.27
N HIS A 153 6.89 -15.01 4.19
CA HIS A 153 6.11 -16.22 4.40
C HIS A 153 5.93 -17.11 3.15
N GLN A 154 6.60 -16.79 2.03
CA GLN A 154 6.49 -17.53 0.76
C GLN A 154 5.06 -17.59 0.19
N ARG A 155 4.20 -16.62 0.54
CA ARG A 155 2.82 -16.49 0.06
C ARG A 155 2.78 -15.63 -1.21
N ILE A 156 3.24 -16.20 -2.31
CA ILE A 156 3.46 -15.49 -3.59
C ILE A 156 2.24 -14.73 -4.10
N VAL A 157 1.04 -15.33 -4.02
CA VAL A 157 -0.20 -14.69 -4.50
C VAL A 157 -0.48 -13.40 -3.72
N TRP A 158 -0.41 -13.46 -2.39
CA TRP A 158 -0.64 -12.30 -1.52
C TRP A 158 0.45 -11.24 -1.67
N ALA A 159 1.70 -11.66 -1.84
CA ALA A 159 2.80 -10.74 -2.13
C ALA A 159 2.55 -9.96 -3.43
N ALA A 160 2.27 -10.67 -4.52
CA ALA A 160 1.99 -10.06 -5.82
C ALA A 160 0.77 -9.13 -5.75
N PHE A 161 -0.30 -9.57 -5.09
CA PHE A 161 -1.52 -8.79 -4.93
C PHE A 161 -1.27 -7.48 -4.17
N LEU A 162 -0.66 -7.55 -2.98
CA LEU A 162 -0.44 -6.36 -2.14
C LEU A 162 0.53 -5.37 -2.77
N LEU A 163 1.61 -5.86 -3.41
CA LEU A 163 2.58 -5.00 -4.09
C LEU A 163 2.02 -4.41 -5.40
N ALA A 164 1.10 -5.12 -6.07
CA ALA A 164 0.32 -4.56 -7.18
C ALA A 164 -0.59 -3.42 -6.69
N LEU A 165 -1.33 -3.63 -5.59
CA LEU A 165 -2.14 -2.56 -4.99
C LEU A 165 -1.27 -1.36 -4.55
N ALA A 166 -0.08 -1.60 -4.02
CA ALA A 166 0.85 -0.52 -3.68
C ALA A 166 1.21 0.30 -4.92
N THR A 167 1.48 -0.37 -6.04
CA THR A 167 1.82 0.27 -7.33
C THR A 167 0.65 1.04 -7.93
N LEU A 168 -0.57 0.51 -7.81
CA LEU A 168 -1.80 1.20 -8.25
C LEU A 168 -2.18 2.36 -7.32
N THR A 169 -1.73 2.33 -6.06
CA THR A 169 -1.89 3.44 -5.12
C THR A 169 -0.88 4.54 -5.41
N ARG A 170 0.37 4.18 -5.72
CA ARG A 170 1.43 5.08 -6.20
C ARG A 170 2.41 4.33 -7.09
N ALA A 171 2.78 4.94 -8.21
CA ALA A 171 3.73 4.33 -9.17
C ALA A 171 5.06 3.89 -8.53
N ASP A 172 5.56 4.63 -7.53
CA ASP A 172 6.80 4.29 -6.80
C ASP A 172 6.76 2.90 -6.14
N GLY A 173 5.55 2.36 -5.87
CA GLY A 173 5.35 1.00 -5.36
C GLY A 173 5.95 -0.09 -6.26
N VAL A 174 6.18 0.20 -7.55
CA VAL A 174 6.85 -0.70 -8.48
C VAL A 174 8.28 -1.05 -8.01
N LEU A 175 8.96 -0.12 -7.32
CA LEU A 175 10.30 -0.36 -6.79
C LEU A 175 10.28 -1.42 -5.68
N ALA A 176 9.25 -1.40 -4.83
CA ALA A 176 9.03 -2.43 -3.82
C ALA A 176 8.65 -3.78 -4.46
N ALA A 177 7.80 -3.75 -5.50
CA ALA A 177 7.45 -4.96 -6.24
C ALA A 177 8.68 -5.59 -6.93
N GLY A 178 9.54 -4.75 -7.51
CA GLY A 178 10.80 -5.14 -8.14
C GLY A 178 11.79 -5.71 -7.14
N SER A 179 11.97 -5.07 -5.98
CA SER A 179 12.89 -5.57 -4.95
C SER A 179 12.45 -6.91 -4.36
N ALA A 180 11.14 -7.13 -4.19
CA ALA A 180 10.59 -8.43 -3.85
C ALA A 180 10.85 -9.48 -4.93
N GLY A 181 10.65 -9.13 -6.22
CA GLY A 181 10.96 -10.01 -7.34
C GLY A 181 12.45 -10.40 -7.41
N VAL A 182 13.35 -9.42 -7.24
CA VAL A 182 14.80 -9.65 -7.17
C VAL A 182 15.15 -10.55 -5.98
N SER A 183 14.57 -10.33 -4.81
CA SER A 183 14.78 -11.19 -3.64
C SER A 183 14.36 -12.64 -3.90
N LEU A 184 13.21 -12.86 -4.55
CA LEU A 184 12.74 -14.19 -4.96
C LEU A 184 13.66 -14.83 -6.02
N LEU A 185 14.25 -14.04 -6.91
CA LEU A 185 15.24 -14.51 -7.88
C LEU A 185 16.57 -14.85 -7.21
N LEU A 186 17.08 -14.01 -6.31
CA LEU A 186 18.35 -14.28 -5.62
C LEU A 186 18.25 -15.52 -4.73
N THR A 187 17.11 -15.72 -4.06
CA THR A 187 16.83 -16.96 -3.33
C THR A 187 16.71 -18.16 -4.28
N ALA A 188 16.22 -17.98 -5.50
CA ALA A 188 16.27 -19.01 -6.56
C ALA A 188 17.68 -19.42 -6.93
N LEU A 189 18.59 -18.47 -7.07
CA LEU A 189 19.97 -18.71 -7.51
C LEU A 189 20.85 -19.36 -6.43
N THR A 190 20.51 -19.17 -5.16
CA THR A 190 21.34 -19.60 -4.01
C THR A 190 20.81 -20.85 -3.30
N SER A 191 19.59 -21.30 -3.63
CA SER A 191 18.96 -22.43 -2.96
C SER A 191 19.38 -23.78 -3.56
N PRO A 192 19.57 -24.83 -2.73
CA PRO A 192 19.80 -26.20 -3.20
C PRO A 192 18.53 -26.89 -3.74
N ALA A 193 17.40 -26.17 -3.79
CA ALA A 193 16.15 -26.71 -4.31
C ALA A 193 16.20 -26.86 -5.84
N PRO A 194 15.39 -27.77 -6.42
CA PRO A 194 15.41 -28.02 -7.86
C PRO A 194 15.09 -26.73 -8.62
N TRP A 195 16.01 -26.36 -9.53
CA TRP A 195 16.01 -25.11 -10.30
C TRP A 195 14.62 -24.73 -10.85
N GLY A 196 13.88 -25.71 -11.39
CA GLY A 196 12.54 -25.49 -11.95
C GLY A 196 11.48 -25.02 -10.94
N ARG A 197 11.57 -25.38 -9.65
CA ARG A 197 10.58 -24.93 -8.65
C ARG A 197 10.72 -23.44 -8.34
N LEU A 198 11.94 -22.94 -8.29
CA LEU A 198 12.23 -21.56 -7.92
C LEU A 198 11.99 -20.57 -9.07
N TRP A 199 12.36 -20.95 -10.30
CA TRP A 199 11.98 -20.18 -11.49
C TRP A 199 10.47 -20.13 -11.66
N ARG A 200 9.76 -21.21 -11.33
CA ARG A 200 8.30 -21.21 -11.31
C ARG A 200 7.72 -20.26 -10.26
N THR A 201 8.32 -20.12 -9.08
CA THR A 201 7.84 -19.17 -8.06
C THR A 201 8.10 -17.71 -8.42
N ALA A 202 9.30 -17.38 -8.91
CA ALA A 202 9.64 -16.03 -9.35
C ALA A 202 8.85 -15.64 -10.61
N GLY A 203 8.73 -16.57 -11.57
CA GLY A 203 7.90 -16.39 -12.76
C GLY A 203 6.41 -16.24 -12.42
N ALA A 204 5.88 -17.09 -11.53
CA ALA A 204 4.50 -16.96 -11.07
C ALA A 204 4.24 -15.63 -10.36
N TYR A 205 5.18 -15.16 -9.53
CA TYR A 205 5.09 -13.83 -8.92
C TYR A 205 4.97 -12.74 -9.98
N GLY A 206 5.86 -12.73 -10.98
CA GLY A 206 5.84 -11.73 -12.05
C GLY A 206 4.55 -11.76 -12.87
N VAL A 207 4.06 -12.95 -13.23
CA VAL A 207 2.80 -13.13 -13.96
C VAL A 207 1.60 -12.66 -13.13
N LEU A 208 1.53 -13.04 -11.85
CA LEU A 208 0.45 -12.62 -10.97
C LEU A 208 0.45 -11.11 -10.74
N TYR A 209 1.63 -10.52 -10.52
CA TYR A 209 1.78 -9.08 -10.36
C TYR A 209 1.29 -8.33 -11.61
N ALA A 210 1.73 -8.76 -12.81
CA ALA A 210 1.25 -8.20 -14.06
C ALA A 210 -0.27 -8.36 -14.23
N LEU A 211 -0.81 -9.52 -13.88
CA LEU A 211 -2.25 -9.80 -13.94
C LEU A 211 -3.05 -8.88 -13.02
N PHE A 212 -2.57 -8.56 -11.83
CA PHE A 212 -3.28 -7.67 -10.89
C PHE A 212 -3.24 -6.20 -11.30
N ILE A 213 -2.21 -5.77 -12.02
CA ILE A 213 -2.09 -4.38 -12.49
C ILE A 213 -2.78 -4.19 -13.85
N ALA A 214 -2.85 -5.23 -14.68
CA ALA A 214 -3.41 -5.15 -16.03
C ALA A 214 -4.83 -4.54 -16.12
N PRO A 215 -5.80 -4.84 -15.23
CA PRO A 215 -7.13 -4.26 -15.30
C PRO A 215 -7.12 -2.73 -15.26
N TRP A 216 -6.23 -2.14 -14.46
CA TRP A 216 -6.09 -0.70 -14.41
C TRP A 216 -5.58 -0.14 -15.74
N PHE A 217 -4.51 -0.70 -16.30
CA PHE A 217 -3.97 -0.21 -17.57
C PHE A 217 -4.93 -0.40 -18.75
N LEU A 218 -5.68 -1.50 -18.77
CA LEU A 218 -6.71 -1.74 -19.78
C LEU A 218 -7.85 -0.71 -19.64
N PHE A 219 -8.29 -0.44 -18.41
CA PHE A 219 -9.27 0.61 -18.14
C PHE A 219 -8.74 1.99 -18.55
N SER A 220 -7.51 2.34 -18.17
CA SER A 220 -6.92 3.64 -18.49
C SER A 220 -6.79 3.85 -19.99
N TRP A 221 -6.36 2.81 -20.71
CA TRP A 221 -6.28 2.85 -22.17
C TRP A 221 -7.66 3.09 -22.81
N GLY A 222 -8.68 2.34 -22.40
CA GLY A 222 -10.03 2.46 -22.96
C GLY A 222 -10.77 3.75 -22.56
N TYR A 223 -10.53 4.24 -21.35
CA TYR A 223 -11.26 5.39 -20.79
C TYR A 223 -10.58 6.74 -21.08
N PHE A 224 -9.24 6.80 -21.01
CA PHE A 224 -8.46 8.04 -21.19
C PHE A 224 -7.68 8.09 -22.51
N GLY A 225 -7.59 6.98 -23.25
CA GLY A 225 -6.76 6.91 -24.47
C GLY A 225 -5.25 6.82 -24.22
N SER A 226 -4.82 6.75 -22.96
CA SER A 226 -3.41 6.58 -22.56
C SER A 226 -3.32 5.71 -21.30
N PRO A 227 -2.34 4.78 -21.22
CA PRO A 227 -2.14 3.95 -20.04
C PRO A 227 -1.41 4.69 -18.92
N LEU A 228 -0.69 5.76 -19.25
CA LEU A 228 0.11 6.55 -18.31
C LEU A 228 -0.44 7.98 -18.20
N PRO A 229 -0.32 8.63 -17.02
CA PRO A 229 -0.75 10.00 -16.85
C PRO A 229 -0.06 10.94 -17.85
N GLY A 230 -0.84 11.80 -18.51
CA GLY A 230 -0.34 12.72 -19.54
C GLY A 230 0.69 13.73 -19.03
N THR A 231 0.83 13.88 -17.71
CA THR A 231 1.80 14.75 -17.05
C THR A 231 3.25 14.32 -17.27
N LEU A 232 3.51 13.03 -17.52
CA LEU A 232 4.85 12.54 -17.91
C LEU A 232 5.25 13.05 -19.29
N ALA A 233 4.33 13.05 -20.25
CA ALA A 233 4.56 13.58 -21.59
C ALA A 233 4.72 15.11 -21.56
N ALA A 234 3.86 15.83 -20.81
CA ALA A 234 3.95 17.29 -20.70
C ALA A 234 5.25 17.79 -20.06
N LYS A 235 5.82 17.04 -19.09
CA LYS A 235 7.11 17.35 -18.47
C LYS A 235 8.32 17.00 -19.34
N GLN A 236 8.19 16.06 -20.28
CA GLN A 236 9.26 15.73 -21.24
C GLN A 236 9.43 16.80 -22.33
N TYR A 237 8.40 17.62 -22.60
CA TYR A 237 8.49 18.74 -23.56
C TYR A 237 8.97 20.07 -22.94
N GLN A 238 9.10 20.15 -21.61
CA GLN A 238 9.57 21.35 -20.89
C GLN A 238 11.01 21.24 -20.39
N GLY A 239 11.73 20.17 -20.76
CA GLY A 239 13.14 19.94 -20.42
C GLY A 239 14.08 20.17 -21.59
#